data_AF-A0A7J6WUS6-F1
#
_entry.id   AF-A0A7J6WUS6-F1
#
_cell.length_a   1.000
_cell.length_b   1.000
_cell.length_c   1.000
_cell.angle_alpha   90.00
_cell.angle_beta   90.00
_cell.angle_gamma   90.00
#
_symmetry.space_group_name_H-M   'P 1'
#
loop_
_entity.id
_entity.type
_entity.pdbx_description
1 polymer ?
#
loop_
_entity_poly.entity_id
_entity_poly.type
_entity_poly.pdbx_seq_one_letter_code
_entity_poly.pdbx_strand_id
1 'polypeptide(L)'
;MLFNTGGGSGHEPAHAGFVGGRNAEYSNLWRCCLLIVKKYTGDRLNFGLAAEQAKSEGYKVEIVIVGDDCALPPPRGIAGRRGLAGTILVLKDMDEMAW
;
A
#
# COMPACT_ATOMS: atom_id res chain seq x y z
N MET A 1 -12.40 -7.09 2.19
CA MET A 1 -10.94 -6.91 2.38
C MET A 1 -10.70 -5.42 2.43
N LEU A 2 -10.02 -4.91 3.46
CA LEU A 2 -9.73 -3.47 3.56
C LEU A 2 -8.42 -3.18 2.81
N PHE A 3 -8.42 -2.17 1.93
CA PHE A 3 -7.20 -1.66 1.30
C PHE A 3 -6.74 -0.42 2.05
N ASN A 4 -5.46 -0.39 2.46
CA ASN A 4 -4.87 0.79 3.07
C ASN A 4 -3.53 1.11 2.41
N THR A 5 -3.26 2.40 2.25
CA THR A 5 -2.13 2.88 1.51
C THR A 5 -1.77 4.31 1.91
N GLY A 6 -0.49 4.70 1.80
CA GLY A 6 -0.02 6.01 2.27
C GLY A 6 1.35 6.42 1.69
N GLY A 7 1.93 7.48 2.24
CA GLY A 7 3.23 8.04 1.85
C GLY A 7 3.41 9.48 2.36
N GLY A 8 4.55 10.09 2.06
CA GLY A 8 4.80 11.52 2.36
C GLY A 8 3.87 12.48 1.60
N SER A 9 3.70 13.70 2.11
CA SER A 9 2.92 14.78 1.47
C SER A 9 3.59 15.29 0.18
N GLY A 10 2.83 15.98 -0.69
CA GLY A 10 3.32 16.54 -1.96
C GLY A 10 3.14 15.64 -3.19
N HIS A 11 2.36 14.56 -3.06
CA HIS A 11 2.00 13.62 -4.13
C HIS A 11 0.48 13.54 -4.38
N GLU A 12 -0.28 14.57 -3.97
CA GLU A 12 -1.72 14.62 -4.10
C GLU A 12 -2.13 14.56 -5.58
N PRO A 13 -3.15 13.75 -5.96
CA PRO A 13 -4.21 13.15 -5.12
C PRO A 13 -3.91 11.79 -4.47
N ALA A 14 -2.73 11.20 -4.68
CA ALA A 14 -2.34 9.97 -3.97
C ALA A 14 -1.89 10.31 -2.53
N HIS A 15 -2.35 9.64 -1.46
CA HIS A 15 -3.23 8.47 -1.34
C HIS A 15 -4.66 8.77 -0.88
N ALA A 16 -4.93 9.99 -0.42
CA ALA A 16 -6.22 10.36 0.18
C ALA A 16 -7.41 10.24 -0.79
N GLY A 17 -7.20 10.46 -2.09
CA GLY A 17 -8.23 10.35 -3.11
C GLY A 17 -8.67 8.92 -3.45
N PHE A 18 -7.97 7.91 -2.92
CA PHE A 18 -8.24 6.49 -3.17
C PHE A 18 -8.58 5.70 -1.90
N VAL A 19 -8.92 6.40 -0.81
CA VAL A 19 -9.42 5.76 0.42
C VAL A 19 -10.92 5.47 0.25
N GLY A 20 -11.24 4.32 -0.34
CA GLY A 20 -12.60 3.79 -0.49
C GLY A 20 -12.91 2.74 0.56
N GLY A 21 -13.54 3.13 1.67
CA GLY A 21 -14.07 2.20 2.66
C GLY A 21 -15.59 2.34 2.77
N ARG A 22 -16.35 1.39 2.20
CA ARG A 22 -17.78 1.31 2.52
C ARG A 22 -17.96 0.78 3.94
N ASN A 23 -18.55 1.63 4.78
CA ASN A 23 -18.97 1.42 6.17
C ASN A 23 -17.88 0.88 7.12
N ALA A 24 -17.28 1.80 7.89
CA ALA A 24 -16.44 1.50 9.06
C ALA A 24 -17.12 0.55 10.07
N GLU A 25 -18.45 0.48 10.07
CA GLU A 25 -19.25 -0.42 10.92
C GLU A 25 -18.99 -1.92 10.68
N TYR A 26 -18.53 -2.31 9.48
CA TYR A 26 -18.21 -3.72 9.17
C TYR A 26 -16.70 -4.04 9.23
N SER A 27 -15.84 -3.06 9.51
CA SER A 27 -14.37 -3.25 9.58
C SER A 27 -13.97 -4.36 10.56
N ASN A 28 -14.70 -4.52 11.66
CA ASN A 28 -14.47 -5.52 12.69
C ASN A 28 -14.86 -6.96 12.27
N LEU A 29 -15.66 -7.12 11.20
CA LEU A 29 -16.05 -8.42 10.66
C LEU A 29 -15.03 -8.95 9.64
N TRP A 30 -14.28 -8.06 8.99
CA TRP A 30 -13.27 -8.41 7.99
C TRP A 30 -11.88 -8.34 8.63
N ARG A 31 -11.44 -9.42 9.28
CA ARG A 31 -10.06 -9.57 9.82
C ARG A 31 -8.96 -9.63 8.74
N CYS A 32 -9.21 -9.21 7.50
CA CYS A 32 -8.26 -9.30 6.38
C CYS A 32 -8.01 -7.93 5.72
N CYS A 33 -6.75 -7.51 5.68
CA CYS A 33 -6.29 -6.23 5.13
C CYS A 33 -5.15 -6.44 4.11
N LEU A 34 -5.17 -5.68 3.01
CA LEU A 34 -4.06 -5.61 2.05
C LEU A 34 -3.46 -4.21 2.09
N LEU A 35 -2.15 -4.13 2.32
CA LEU A 35 -1.39 -2.90 2.28
C LEU A 35 -0.70 -2.76 0.93
N ILE A 36 -1.03 -1.72 0.18
CA ILE A 36 -0.35 -1.39 -1.09
C ILE A 36 0.66 -0.28 -0.78
N VAL A 37 1.95 -0.58 -0.89
CA VAL A 37 3.03 0.27 -0.38
C VAL A 37 3.97 0.66 -1.52
N LYS A 38 4.24 1.96 -1.67
CA LYS A 38 5.23 2.45 -2.64
C LYS A 38 6.63 1.99 -2.23
N LYS A 39 7.48 1.65 -3.19
CA LYS A 39 8.85 1.22 -2.93
C LYS A 39 9.77 2.40 -2.59
N TYR A 40 9.59 2.94 -1.39
CA TYR A 40 10.52 3.84 -0.72
C TYR A 40 10.93 3.25 0.62
N THR A 41 12.16 3.53 1.06
CA THR A 41 12.70 2.96 2.30
C THR A 41 11.83 3.30 3.51
N GLY A 42 11.40 4.56 3.66
CA GLY A 42 10.55 5.00 4.76
C GLY A 42 9.18 4.31 4.75
N ASP A 43 8.53 4.22 3.57
CA ASP A 43 7.23 3.56 3.43
C ASP A 43 7.32 2.08 3.81
N ARG A 44 8.33 1.37 3.33
CA ARG A 44 8.54 -0.05 3.64
C ARG A 44 8.75 -0.30 5.13
N LEU A 45 9.52 0.56 5.80
CA LEU A 45 9.78 0.43 7.23
C LEU A 45 8.51 0.70 8.03
N ASN A 46 7.82 1.82 7.77
CA ASN A 46 6.63 2.22 8.54
C ASN A 46 5.47 1.25 8.35
N PHE A 47 5.15 0.88 7.11
CA PHE A 47 4.05 -0.06 6.84
C PHE A 47 4.42 -1.50 7.21
N GLY A 48 5.69 -1.88 7.12
CA GLY A 48 6.17 -3.17 7.61
C GLY A 48 5.92 -3.32 9.11
N LEU A 49 6.34 -2.33 9.91
CA LEU A 49 6.12 -2.34 11.37
C LEU A 49 4.62 -2.35 11.71
N ALA A 50 3.80 -1.54 11.02
CA ALA A 50 2.36 -1.51 11.22
C ALA A 50 1.69 -2.86 10.89
N ALA A 51 2.14 -3.54 9.82
CA ALA A 51 1.62 -4.84 9.44
C ALA A 51 1.99 -5.93 10.46
N GLU A 52 3.23 -5.94 10.96
CA GLU A 52 3.65 -6.89 11.99
C GLU A 52 2.89 -6.68 13.30
N GLN A 53 2.67 -5.42 13.70
CA GLN A 53 1.82 -5.09 14.84
C GLN A 53 0.39 -5.61 14.65
N ALA A 54 -0.24 -5.32 13.50
CA ALA A 54 -1.59 -5.78 13.21
C ALA A 54 -1.70 -7.32 13.12
N LYS A 55 -0.70 -8.01 12.58
CA LYS A 55 -0.63 -9.47 12.61
C LYS A 55 -0.56 -10.02 14.03
N SER A 56 0.21 -9.38 14.91
CA SER A 56 0.31 -9.76 16.32
C SER A 56 -1.02 -9.62 17.08
N GLU A 57 -1.87 -8.67 16.64
CA GLU A 57 -3.22 -8.44 17.17
C GLU A 57 -4.28 -9.38 16.56
N GLY A 58 -3.87 -10.28 15.66
CA GLY A 58 -4.74 -11.29 15.05
C GLY A 58 -5.42 -10.85 13.76
N TYR A 59 -4.99 -9.75 13.14
CA TYR A 59 -5.43 -9.36 11.79
C TYR A 59 -4.60 -10.10 10.73
N LYS A 60 -5.26 -10.60 9.69
CA LYS A 60 -4.60 -11.14 8.50
C LYS A 60 -4.21 -9.98 7.59
N VAL A 61 -2.93 -9.60 7.62
CA VAL A 61 -2.41 -8.47 6.82
C VAL A 61 -1.41 -8.96 5.79
N GLU A 62 -1.65 -8.61 4.53
CA GLU A 62 -0.74 -8.86 3.41
C GLU A 62 -0.19 -7.54 2.87
N ILE A 63 1.02 -7.54 2.30
CA ILE A 63 1.67 -6.34 1.76
C ILE A 63 2.08 -6.55 0.31
N VAL A 64 1.70 -5.60 -0.56
CA VAL A 64 2.15 -5.49 -1.94
C VAL A 64 3.06 -4.27 -2.07
N ILE A 65 4.28 -4.47 -2.58
CA ILE A 65 5.24 -3.38 -2.80
C ILE A 65 5.25 -3.00 -4.27
N VAL A 66 4.92 -1.74 -4.60
CA VAL A 66 4.88 -1.22 -5.97
C VAL A 66 6.18 -0.48 -6.29
N GLY A 67 6.88 -0.93 -7.33
CA GLY A 67 8.15 -0.36 -7.80
C GLY A 67 8.20 -0.25 -9.32
N ASP A 68 7.30 0.55 -9.89
CA ASP A 68 7.08 0.75 -11.32
C ASP A 68 8.15 1.61 -12.02
N ASP A 69 8.94 2.40 -11.27
CA ASP A 69 9.93 3.30 -11.85
C ASP A 69 11.03 2.56 -12.64
N CYS A 70 11.09 2.80 -13.94
CA CYS A 70 12.08 2.23 -14.86
C CYS A 70 13.26 3.17 -15.16
N ALA A 71 13.31 4.38 -14.60
CA ALA A 71 14.27 5.42 -14.96
C ALA A 71 15.72 5.13 -14.52
N LEU A 72 15.93 4.20 -13.57
CA LEU A 72 17.26 3.88 -13.05
C LEU A 72 17.90 2.72 -13.85
N PRO A 73 19.01 2.96 -14.58
CA PRO A 73 19.75 1.90 -15.25
C PRO A 73 20.45 0.98 -14.23
N PRO A 74 20.70 -0.30 -14.56
CA PRO A 74 21.50 -1.18 -13.72
C PRO A 74 22.96 -0.68 -13.61
N PRO A 75 23.64 -0.83 -12.44
CA PRO A 75 23.17 -1.47 -11.22
C PRO A 75 22.27 -0.54 -10.40
N ARG A 76 21.08 -1.05 -10.07
CA ARG A 76 20.10 -0.35 -9.25
C ARG A 76 20.60 -0.44 -7.81
N GLY A 77 20.91 0.70 -7.17
CA GLY A 77 21.44 0.74 -5.80
C GLY A 77 20.55 0.01 -4.78
N ILE A 78 20.96 0.01 -3.51
CA ILE A 78 20.38 -0.83 -2.43
C ILE A 78 18.84 -0.75 -2.36
N ALA A 79 18.25 0.42 -2.61
CA ALA A 79 16.79 0.63 -2.57
C ALA A 79 16.02 0.07 -3.79
N GLY A 80 16.67 -0.12 -4.94
CA GLY A 80 16.03 -0.54 -6.19
C GLY A 80 15.11 0.50 -6.85
N ARG A 81 14.16 0.05 -7.67
CA ARG A 81 13.14 0.90 -8.34
C ARG A 81 12.21 1.59 -7.32
N ARG A 82 11.84 2.85 -7.59
CA ARG A 82 10.84 3.60 -6.80
C ARG A 82 9.41 3.22 -7.20
N GLY A 83 8.45 3.44 -6.31
CA GLY A 83 7.02 3.40 -6.64
C GLY A 83 6.52 4.80 -7.00
N LEU A 84 6.01 5.00 -8.21
CA LEU A 84 5.50 6.27 -8.74
C LEU A 84 4.02 6.11 -9.11
N ALA A 85 3.58 6.70 -10.23
CA ALA A 85 2.19 6.81 -10.63
C ALA A 85 1.52 5.45 -10.92
N GLY A 86 2.28 4.40 -11.26
CA GLY A 86 1.75 3.06 -11.48
C GLY A 86 1.04 2.47 -10.24
N THR A 87 1.32 3.00 -9.05
CA THR A 87 0.61 2.64 -7.80
C THR A 87 -0.89 2.89 -7.89
N ILE A 88 -1.34 3.91 -8.64
CA ILE A 88 -2.75 4.25 -8.81
C ILE A 88 -3.51 3.14 -9.55
N LEU A 89 -2.90 2.54 -10.57
CA LEU A 89 -3.51 1.43 -11.31
C LEU A 89 -3.68 0.21 -10.42
N VAL A 90 -2.66 -0.12 -9.62
CA VAL A 90 -2.73 -1.22 -8.65
C VAL A 90 -3.86 -0.99 -7.66
N LEU A 91 -4.04 0.24 -7.17
CA LEU A 91 -5.15 0.56 -6.27
C LEU A 91 -6.50 0.37 -6.94
N LYS A 92 -6.66 0.88 -8.17
CA LYS A 92 -7.92 0.81 -8.90
C LYS A 92 -8.32 -0.63 -9.22
N ASP A 93 -7.38 -1.45 -9.66
CA ASP A 93 -7.62 -2.85 -10.01
C ASP A 93 -7.95 -3.68 -8.77
N MET A 94 -7.21 -3.48 -7.67
CA MET A 94 -7.46 -4.20 -6.42
C MET A 94 -8.80 -3.81 -5.78
N ASP A 95 -9.16 -2.52 -5.83
CA ASP A 95 -10.46 -2.04 -5.35
C ASP A 95 -11.63 -2.69 -6.11
N GLU A 96 -11.49 -2.82 -7.43
CA GLU A 96 -12.49 -3.50 -8.27
C GLU A 96 -12.58 -5.00 -8.00
N MET A 97 -11.45 -5.69 -7.79
CA MET A 97 -11.43 -7.12 -7.45
C MET A 97 -12.04 -7.47 -6.08
N ALA A 98 -12.17 -6.48 -5.19
CA ALA A 98 -12.83 -6.67 -3.91
C ALA A 98 -14.35 -6.48 -3.96
N TRP A 99 -14.90 -6.16 -5.13
CA TRP A 99 -16.33 -6.06 -5.40
C TRP A 99 -16.90 -7.37 -5.95
#